data_AF-A0A916Z9W0-F1
#
_entry.id   AF-A0A916Z9W0-F1
#
_cell.length_a   1.000
_cell.length_b   1.000
_cell.length_c   1.000
_cell.angle_alpha   90.00
_cell.angle_beta   90.00
_cell.angle_gamma   90.00
#
_symmetry.space_group_name_H-M   'P 1'
#
loop_
_entity.id
_entity.type
_entity.pdbx_description
1 polymer ?
#
loop_
_entity_poly.entity_id
_entity_poly.type
_entity_poly.pdbx_seq_one_letter_code
_entity_poly.pdbx_strand_id
1 'polypeptide(L)'
;MIDLSNSTRKTRFFHKDQAKAARSTKFIGRGSASSSTRAYAIAAGDRANSGRYDASDVVMISAEGMRSNRQAPDFVEINKAISARASFITDDKANRSRNYNLGEREVAAFLTVRGYTETAPGYWSPPS
;
A
#
# COMPACT_ATOMS: atom_id res chain seq x y z
N MET A 1 -7.67 -13.25 2.65
CA MET A 1 -7.42 -11.79 2.73
C MET A 1 -6.50 -11.50 3.90
N ILE A 2 -5.86 -10.33 3.92
CA ILE A 2 -4.87 -9.99 4.96
C ILE A 2 -5.56 -9.55 6.26
N ASP A 3 -5.07 -10.08 7.38
CA ASP A 3 -5.44 -9.63 8.72
C ASP A 3 -4.23 -8.93 9.37
N LEU A 4 -4.41 -7.67 9.78
CA LEU A 4 -3.40 -6.86 10.47
C LEU A 4 -3.64 -6.83 11.99
N SER A 5 -4.55 -7.66 12.52
CA SER A 5 -4.88 -7.73 13.96
C SER A 5 -3.65 -7.98 14.84
N ASN A 6 -2.62 -8.66 14.33
CA ASN A 6 -1.35 -8.90 15.04
C ASN A 6 -0.33 -7.77 14.90
N SER A 7 -0.67 -6.64 14.25
CA SER A 7 0.22 -5.48 14.17
C SER A 7 0.52 -4.92 15.57
N THR A 8 1.80 -4.73 15.84
CA THR A 8 2.30 -4.08 17.07
C THR A 8 2.06 -2.57 17.09
N ARG A 9 1.51 -1.99 16.01
CA ARG A 9 1.27 -0.55 15.89
C ARG A 9 -0.11 -0.24 15.32
N LYS A 10 -1.09 -0.18 16.21
CA LYS A 10 -2.48 0.21 15.91
C LYS A 10 -2.71 1.66 16.30
N THR A 11 -2.66 2.56 15.32
CA THR A 11 -2.96 3.98 15.54
C THR A 11 -4.45 4.26 15.41
N ARG A 12 -4.91 5.51 15.58
CA ARG A 12 -6.29 5.92 15.27
C ARG A 12 -6.75 5.59 13.83
N PHE A 13 -5.81 5.33 12.93
CA PHE A 13 -6.08 4.96 11.54
C PHE A 13 -6.14 3.44 11.32
N PHE A 14 -5.91 2.63 12.35
CA PHE A 14 -5.84 1.18 12.22
C PHE A 14 -7.10 0.57 11.59
N HIS A 15 -8.29 1.00 12.02
CA HIS A 15 -9.54 0.43 11.50
C HIS A 15 -9.70 0.64 9.99
N LYS A 16 -9.35 1.82 9.47
CA LYS A 16 -9.39 2.06 8.01
C LYS A 16 -8.34 1.24 7.26
N ASP A 17 -7.15 1.05 7.84
CA ASP A 17 -6.07 0.28 7.22
C ASP A 17 -6.39 -1.22 7.23
N GLN A 18 -6.99 -1.73 8.31
CA GLN A 18 -7.51 -3.08 8.40
C GLN A 18 -8.63 -3.34 7.38
N ALA A 19 -9.52 -2.37 7.17
CA ALA A 19 -10.59 -2.50 6.16
C ALA A 19 -10.02 -2.61 4.73
N LYS A 20 -8.91 -1.90 4.42
CA LYS A 20 -8.17 -2.08 3.16
C LYS A 20 -7.54 -3.47 3.09
N ALA A 21 -6.83 -3.89 4.14
CA ALA A 21 -6.14 -5.18 4.19
C ALA A 21 -7.09 -6.38 4.06
N ALA A 22 -8.27 -6.31 4.70
CA ALA A 22 -9.31 -7.32 4.60
C ALA A 22 -9.88 -7.46 3.17
N ARG A 23 -9.60 -6.50 2.28
CA ARG A 23 -9.94 -6.52 0.85
C ARG A 23 -8.75 -6.89 -0.05
N SER A 24 -7.60 -7.24 0.52
CA SER A 24 -6.36 -7.45 -0.21
C SER A 24 -5.81 -8.87 -0.02
N THR A 25 -5.23 -9.39 -1.10
CA THR A 25 -4.54 -10.69 -1.15
C THR A 25 -3.05 -10.56 -0.81
N LYS A 26 -2.46 -9.39 -1.10
CA LYS A 26 -1.05 -9.06 -0.92
C LYS A 26 -0.86 -7.69 -0.28
N PHE A 27 0.33 -7.48 0.28
CA PHE A 27 0.72 -6.23 0.89
C PHE A 27 2.06 -5.76 0.29
N ILE A 28 2.18 -4.47 0.00
CA ILE A 28 3.45 -3.82 -0.29
C ILE A 28 3.61 -2.67 0.69
N GLY A 29 4.73 -2.68 1.39
CA GLY A 29 5.05 -1.61 2.32
C GLY A 29 6.43 -1.80 2.92
N ARG A 30 7.23 -0.74 2.81
CA ARG A 30 8.50 -0.56 3.50
C ARG A 30 8.38 0.70 4.34
N GLY A 31 8.84 0.63 5.58
CA GLY A 31 8.80 1.77 6.47
C GLY A 31 9.85 1.68 7.56
N SER A 32 10.13 2.83 8.17
CA SER A 32 11.07 2.94 9.28
C SER A 32 10.63 2.06 10.46
N ALA A 33 11.54 1.83 11.42
CA ALA A 33 11.24 1.14 12.68
C ALA A 33 10.03 1.74 13.42
N SER A 34 9.80 3.04 13.24
CA SER A 34 8.71 3.78 13.88
C SER A 34 7.41 3.82 13.06
N SER A 35 7.33 3.13 11.93
CA SER A 35 6.19 3.24 11.02
C SER A 35 5.11 2.19 11.28
N SER A 36 3.84 2.56 11.08
CA SER A 36 2.75 1.59 10.98
C SER A 36 2.94 0.71 9.74
N THR A 37 3.45 1.27 8.64
CA THR A 37 3.79 0.53 7.42
C THR A 37 4.68 -0.69 7.69
N ARG A 38 5.75 -0.55 8.48
CA ARG A 38 6.60 -1.67 8.89
C ARG A 38 5.84 -2.67 9.76
N ALA A 39 5.07 -2.19 10.74
CA ALA A 39 4.30 -3.09 11.62
C ALA A 39 3.24 -3.88 10.84
N TYR A 40 2.60 -3.27 9.84
CA TYR A 40 1.67 -3.93 8.94
C TYR A 40 2.36 -4.90 8.00
N ALA A 41 3.54 -4.58 7.47
CA ALA A 41 4.35 -5.51 6.69
C ALA A 41 4.66 -6.78 7.49
N ILE A 42 5.06 -6.62 8.75
CA ILE A 42 5.31 -7.75 9.67
C ILE A 42 4.02 -8.55 9.89
N ALA A 43 2.89 -7.89 10.15
CA ALA A 43 1.61 -8.56 10.40
C ALA A 43 1.08 -9.31 9.16
N ALA A 44 1.34 -8.81 7.95
CA ALA A 44 0.97 -9.45 6.70
C ALA A 44 1.84 -10.69 6.36
N GLY A 45 2.98 -10.88 7.05
CA GLY A 45 3.85 -12.05 6.93
C GLY A 45 4.30 -12.29 5.49
N ASP A 46 4.22 -13.54 5.03
CA ASP A 46 4.65 -13.95 3.68
C ASP A 46 3.87 -13.29 2.52
N ARG A 47 2.78 -12.59 2.83
CA ARG A 47 2.03 -11.80 1.84
C ARG A 47 2.60 -10.40 1.63
N ALA A 48 3.50 -9.95 2.49
CA ALA A 48 4.17 -8.66 2.38
C ALA A 48 5.40 -8.74 1.46
N ASN A 49 5.50 -7.82 0.51
CA ASN A 49 6.64 -7.67 -0.40
C ASN A 49 7.11 -9.04 -0.97
N SER A 50 6.15 -9.85 -1.42
CA SER A 50 6.35 -11.29 -1.66
C SER A 50 7.19 -11.62 -2.90
N GLY A 51 7.55 -10.63 -3.70
CA GLY A 51 8.30 -10.75 -4.95
C GLY A 51 7.52 -11.40 -6.11
N ARG A 52 6.34 -11.97 -5.83
CA ARG A 52 5.52 -12.70 -6.80
C ARG A 52 4.07 -12.24 -6.69
N TYR A 53 3.52 -11.86 -7.84
CA TYR A 53 2.18 -11.32 -8.01
C TYR A 53 1.54 -11.92 -9.26
N ASP A 54 0.21 -11.94 -9.30
CA ASP A 54 -0.56 -12.28 -10.48
C ASP A 54 -1.70 -11.27 -10.72
N ALA A 55 -2.39 -11.39 -11.86
CA ALA A 55 -3.45 -10.44 -12.25
C ALA A 55 -4.71 -10.51 -11.37
N SER A 56 -4.88 -11.59 -10.60
CA SER A 56 -5.98 -11.73 -9.65
C SER A 56 -5.70 -11.09 -8.29
N ASP A 57 -4.45 -10.69 -8.04
CA ASP A 57 -4.08 -10.05 -6.79
C ASP A 57 -4.71 -8.66 -6.64
N VAL A 58 -5.18 -8.39 -5.43
CA VAL A 58 -5.53 -7.05 -4.95
C VAL A 58 -4.51 -6.69 -3.89
N VAL A 59 -3.61 -5.77 -4.23
CA VAL A 59 -2.44 -5.45 -3.42
C VAL A 59 -2.70 -4.19 -2.60
N MET A 60 -2.71 -4.29 -1.28
CA MET A 60 -2.68 -3.12 -0.42
C MET A 60 -1.28 -2.50 -0.47
N ILE A 61 -1.17 -1.22 -0.83
CA ILE A 61 0.06 -0.45 -0.67
C ILE A 61 -0.09 0.44 0.56
N SER A 62 0.88 0.37 1.47
CA SER A 62 1.02 1.32 2.57
C SER A 62 2.36 2.03 2.42
N ALA A 63 2.32 3.36 2.40
CA ALA A 63 3.51 4.19 2.29
C ALA A 63 3.72 5.08 3.51
N GLU A 64 4.97 5.16 3.98
CA GLU A 64 5.30 5.99 5.12
C GLU A 64 5.18 7.49 4.78
N GLY A 65 4.45 8.22 5.63
CA GLY A 65 4.34 9.68 5.53
C GLY A 65 5.64 10.45 5.83
N MET A 66 5.53 11.77 5.81
CA MET A 66 6.64 12.71 5.99
C MET A 66 7.13 12.73 7.44
N ARG A 67 8.32 12.18 7.66
CA ARG A 67 9.05 12.23 8.95
C ARG A 67 10.55 12.08 8.70
N SER A 68 11.35 12.42 9.71
CA SER A 68 12.78 12.09 9.72
C SER A 68 12.99 10.58 9.61
N ASN A 69 13.93 10.16 8.75
CA ASN A 69 14.25 8.75 8.48
C ASN A 69 13.10 7.92 7.89
N ARG A 70 12.12 8.57 7.23
CA ARG A 70 11.13 7.85 6.42
C ARG A 70 11.81 6.97 5.38
N GLN A 71 11.20 5.84 5.07
CA GLN A 71 11.58 5.07 3.89
C GLN A 71 10.67 5.44 2.73
N ALA A 72 11.26 5.60 1.55
CA ALA A 72 10.49 5.79 0.32
C ALA A 72 9.67 4.52 0.01
N PRO A 73 8.57 4.65 -0.76
CA PRO A 73 7.83 3.50 -1.26
C PRO A 73 8.75 2.52 -2.00
N ASP A 74 8.45 1.22 -1.89
CA ASP A 74 9.23 0.18 -2.57
C ASP A 74 8.82 0.08 -4.04
N PHE A 75 9.26 1.05 -4.86
CA PHE A 75 8.90 1.12 -6.27
C PHE A 75 9.36 -0.09 -7.09
N VAL A 76 10.42 -0.77 -6.65
CA VAL A 76 10.87 -2.03 -7.27
C VAL A 76 9.82 -3.10 -7.07
N GLU A 77 9.30 -3.25 -5.85
CA GLU A 77 8.26 -4.22 -5.54
C GLU A 77 6.91 -3.86 -6.18
N ILE A 78 6.53 -2.57 -6.16
CA ILE A 78 5.31 -2.08 -6.83
C ILE A 78 5.38 -2.38 -8.33
N ASN A 79 6.55 -2.20 -8.98
CA ASN A 79 6.72 -2.54 -10.40
C ASN A 79 6.49 -4.03 -10.69
N LYS A 80 6.85 -4.96 -9.79
CA LYS A 80 6.56 -6.39 -9.99
C LYS A 80 5.06 -6.66 -10.01
N ALA A 81 4.30 -6.04 -9.10
CA ALA A 81 2.84 -6.15 -9.09
C ALA A 81 2.21 -5.50 -10.34
N ILE A 82 2.75 -4.37 -10.81
CA ILE A 82 2.34 -3.75 -12.07
C ILE A 82 2.57 -4.68 -13.26
N SER A 83 3.75 -5.31 -13.35
CA SER A 83 4.08 -6.27 -14.42
C SER A 83 3.12 -7.47 -14.43
N ALA A 84 2.61 -7.85 -13.26
CA ALA A 84 1.60 -8.89 -13.12
C ALA A 84 0.17 -8.42 -13.42
N ARG A 85 -0.05 -7.12 -13.67
CA ARG A 85 -1.37 -6.49 -13.85
C ARG A 85 -2.30 -6.64 -12.64
N ALA A 86 -1.75 -6.69 -11.44
CA ALA A 86 -2.52 -6.72 -10.20
C ALA A 86 -3.30 -5.39 -9.99
N SER A 87 -4.38 -5.43 -9.22
CA SER A 87 -5.08 -4.21 -8.77
C SER A 87 -4.48 -3.69 -7.46
N PHE A 88 -4.65 -2.40 -7.15
CA PHE A 88 -4.12 -1.81 -5.92
C PHE A 88 -5.18 -1.17 -5.02
N ILE A 89 -4.94 -1.21 -3.71
CA ILE A 89 -5.66 -0.42 -2.71
C ILE A 89 -4.67 0.48 -1.96
N THR A 90 -4.84 1.80 -2.05
CA THR A 90 -4.06 2.84 -1.37
C THR A 90 -4.95 3.66 -0.42
N ASP A 91 -4.42 4.72 0.19
CA ASP A 91 -5.31 5.76 0.73
C ASP A 91 -6.12 6.44 -0.39
N ASP A 92 -7.39 6.76 -0.09
CA ASP A 92 -8.24 7.58 -0.96
C ASP A 92 -7.68 8.99 -1.15
N LYS A 93 -8.20 9.71 -2.16
CA LYS A 93 -7.75 11.07 -2.49
C LYS A 93 -7.77 12.04 -1.30
N ALA A 94 -8.79 12.01 -0.44
CA ALA A 94 -8.91 12.94 0.68
C ALA A 94 -7.85 12.67 1.77
N ASN A 95 -7.60 11.40 2.09
CA ASN A 95 -6.54 10.99 3.01
C ASN A 95 -5.16 11.26 2.38
N ARG A 96 -4.94 10.85 1.13
CA ARG A 96 -3.68 11.00 0.39
C ARG A 96 -3.25 12.46 0.22
N SER A 97 -4.19 13.39 0.06
CA SER A 97 -3.87 14.80 -0.19
C SER A 97 -3.38 15.58 1.04
N ARG A 98 -3.40 14.97 2.23
CA ARG A 98 -2.88 15.60 3.46
C ARG A 98 -1.36 15.77 3.37
N ASN A 99 -0.85 16.92 3.84
CA ASN A 99 0.59 17.26 3.76
C ASN A 99 1.52 16.16 4.29
N TYR A 100 1.13 15.50 5.39
CA TYR A 100 1.89 14.41 5.99
C TYR A 100 1.97 13.16 5.09
N ASN A 101 1.02 12.91 4.20
CA ASN A 101 0.93 11.67 3.40
C ASN A 101 1.77 11.74 2.12
N LEU A 102 3.03 12.17 2.24
CA LEU A 102 3.98 12.25 1.14
C LEU A 102 4.14 10.90 0.40
N GLY A 103 4.39 9.80 1.13
CA GLY A 103 4.55 8.49 0.51
C GLY A 103 3.34 8.02 -0.30
N GLU A 104 2.11 8.24 0.20
CA GLU A 104 0.89 7.87 -0.54
C GLU A 104 0.73 8.70 -1.82
N ARG A 105 1.13 9.99 -1.81
CA ARG A 105 1.14 10.84 -3.01
C ARG A 105 2.15 10.36 -4.04
N GLU A 106 3.33 9.96 -3.60
CA GLU A 106 4.37 9.38 -4.47
C GLU A 106 3.89 8.07 -5.12
N VAL A 107 3.22 7.20 -4.36
CA VAL A 107 2.61 5.96 -4.90
C VAL A 107 1.56 6.29 -5.97
N ALA A 108 0.63 7.22 -5.69
CA ALA A 108 -0.39 7.59 -6.66
C ALA A 108 0.21 8.17 -7.94
N ALA A 109 1.20 9.07 -7.83
CA ALA A 109 1.89 9.62 -8.99
C ALA A 109 2.57 8.50 -9.81
N PHE A 110 3.21 7.54 -9.12
CA PHE A 110 3.89 6.42 -9.75
C PHE A 110 2.94 5.48 -10.50
N LEU A 111 1.75 5.20 -9.94
CA LEU A 111 0.70 4.41 -10.57
C LEU A 111 0.10 5.14 -11.78
N THR A 112 -0.21 6.43 -11.65
CA THR A 112 -0.74 7.26 -12.75
C THR A 112 0.18 7.25 -13.97
N VAL A 113 1.50 7.44 -13.78
CA VAL A 113 2.48 7.42 -14.88
C VAL A 113 2.51 6.08 -15.62
N ARG A 114 2.02 5.01 -15.00
CA ARG A 114 1.96 3.66 -15.57
C ARG A 114 0.59 3.28 -16.12
N GLY A 115 -0.31 4.26 -16.25
CA GLY A 115 -1.63 4.07 -16.83
C GLY A 115 -2.66 3.45 -15.88
N TYR A 116 -2.33 3.27 -14.60
CA TYR A 116 -3.34 2.85 -13.62
C TYR A 116 -4.32 4.00 -13.36
N THR A 117 -5.60 3.64 -13.22
CA THR A 117 -6.67 4.60 -12.97
C THR A 117 -7.36 4.28 -11.64
N GLU A 118 -7.58 5.31 -10.82
CA GLU A 118 -8.35 5.18 -9.58
C GLU A 118 -9.85 5.09 -9.93
N THR A 119 -10.42 3.88 -9.91
CA THR A 119 -11.81 3.59 -10.33
C THR A 119 -12.81 3.64 -9.18
N ALA A 120 -12.33 3.56 -7.94
CA ALA A 120 -13.08 3.83 -6.72
C ALA A 120 -12.13 4.45 -5.68
N PRO A 121 -12.62 5.05 -4.58
CA PRO A 121 -11.75 5.68 -3.58
C PRO A 121 -10.63 4.74 -3.08
N GLY A 122 -9.38 5.10 -3.43
CA GLY A 122 -8.17 4.33 -3.13
C GLY A 122 -7.97 3.06 -3.95
N TYR A 123 -8.91 2.67 -4.82
CA TYR A 123 -8.81 1.46 -5.64
C TYR A 123 -8.31 1.79 -7.04
N TRP A 124 -7.22 1.16 -7.46
CA TRP A 124 -6.58 1.37 -8.75
C TRP A 124 -6.68 0.14 -9.62
N SER A 125 -7.23 0.30 -10.82
CA SER A 125 -7.32 -0.73 -11.85
C SER A 125 -6.14 -0.61 -12.83
N PRO A 126 -5.62 -1.74 -13.34
CA PRO A 126 -4.60 -1.74 -14.39
C PRO A 126 -5.13 -1.08 -15.66
N PRO A 127 -4.26 -0.56 -16.55
CA PRO A 127 -4.67 -0.15 -17.89
C PRO A 127 -5.29 -1.33 -18.63
N SER A 128 -6.24 -1.06 -19.53
CA SER A 128 -6.87 -2.07 -20.41
C SER A 128 -5.86 -2.69 -21.37
#